data_AF-A0A0R3XAJ9-F1
#
_entry.id   AF-A0A0R3XAJ9-F1
#
_cell.length_a   1.000
_cell.length_b   1.000
_cell.length_c   1.000
_cell.angle_alpha   90.00
_cell.angle_beta   90.00
_cell.angle_gamma   90.00
#
_symmetry.space_group_name_H-M   'P 1'
#
loop_
_entity.id
_entity.type
_entity.pdbx_description
1 polymer ?
#
loop_
_entity_poly.entity_id
_entity_poly.type
_entity_poly.pdbx_seq_one_letter_code
_entity_poly.pdbx_strand_id
1 'polypeptide(L)'
;MAIISNSNRTEIDGDFIANIFDFVEQLDSPVSAGSRGLHVFLTGIDDEERQNQRERLFTVDDAALKRVAQTLRDHLVCAKRVGRAVLGPKSAELVEKKKDQDKEWSVVDLSQAN
;
A
#
# COMPACT_ATOMS: atom_id res chain seq x y z
N MET A 1 -27.29 36.59 -18.00
CA MET A 1 -27.19 35.12 -17.98
C MET A 1 -25.78 34.79 -17.51
N ALA A 2 -25.60 34.49 -16.22
CA ALA A 2 -24.28 34.23 -15.66
C ALA A 2 -24.02 32.73 -15.69
N ILE A 3 -23.03 32.29 -16.47
CA ILE A 3 -22.49 30.94 -16.38
C ILE A 3 -21.55 30.95 -15.18
N ILE A 4 -22.03 30.48 -14.04
CA ILE A 4 -21.18 30.17 -12.89
C ILE A 4 -20.40 28.93 -13.29
N SER A 5 -19.19 29.12 -13.80
CA SER A 5 -18.18 28.07 -13.94
C SER A 5 -17.82 27.61 -12.53
N ASN A 6 -18.47 26.55 -12.05
CA ASN A 6 -18.14 25.91 -10.78
C ASN A 6 -16.91 25.02 -11.01
N SER A 7 -15.74 25.64 -10.95
CA SER A 7 -14.44 24.98 -11.07
C SER A 7 -14.11 24.27 -9.76
N ASN A 8 -14.73 23.12 -9.53
CA ASN A 8 -14.38 22.18 -8.46
C ASN A 8 -13.86 20.86 -9.06
N ARG A 9 -12.99 20.94 -10.08
CA ARG A 9 -12.06 19.84 -10.33
C ARG A 9 -10.87 20.10 -9.41
N THR A 10 -10.78 19.37 -8.31
CA THR A 10 -9.48 19.10 -7.70
C THR A 10 -8.69 18.36 -8.77
N GLU A 11 -7.81 19.07 -9.46
CA GLU A 11 -6.90 18.51 -10.46
C GLU A 11 -6.22 17.30 -9.83
N ILE A 12 -6.14 16.21 -10.61
CA ILE A 12 -5.24 15.12 -10.29
C ILE A 12 -3.86 15.76 -10.24
N ASP A 13 -3.32 15.88 -9.03
CA ASP A 13 -2.06 16.57 -8.77
C ASP A 13 -0.94 15.94 -9.62
N GLY A 14 0.01 16.76 -10.09
CA GLY A 14 1.17 16.28 -10.84
C GLY A 14 1.92 15.17 -10.07
N ASP A 15 1.90 15.27 -8.74
CA ASP A 15 2.46 14.28 -7.82
C ASP A 15 1.75 12.92 -7.90
N PHE A 16 0.43 12.88 -8.11
CA PHE A 16 -0.30 11.62 -8.24
C PHE A 16 0.05 10.92 -9.56
N ILE A 17 0.14 11.68 -10.65
CA ILE A 17 0.56 11.14 -11.94
C ILE A 17 1.99 10.61 -11.88
N ALA A 18 2.91 11.34 -11.24
CA ALA A 18 4.28 10.87 -11.01
C ALA A 18 4.31 9.53 -10.25
N ASN A 19 3.51 9.37 -9.20
CA ASN A 19 3.42 8.11 -8.45
C ASN A 19 2.89 6.94 -9.30
N ILE A 20 1.93 7.19 -10.20
CA ILE A 20 1.47 6.15 -11.14
C ILE A 20 2.59 5.75 -12.09
N PHE A 21 3.34 6.72 -12.62
CA PHE A 21 4.48 6.43 -13.50
C PHE A 21 5.54 5.59 -12.79
N ASP A 22 5.98 5.99 -11.60
CA ASP A 22 6.97 5.24 -10.80
C ASP A 22 6.50 3.80 -10.54
N PHE A 23 5.22 3.61 -10.25
CA PHE A 23 4.63 2.29 -10.04
C PHE A 23 4.67 1.43 -11.32
N VAL A 24 4.31 2.01 -12.46
CA VAL A 24 4.30 1.32 -13.76
C VAL A 24 5.70 0.99 -14.23
N GLU A 25 6.69 1.86 -14.02
CA GLU A 25 8.10 1.58 -14.34
C GLU A 25 8.63 0.37 -13.55
N GLN A 26 8.27 0.24 -12.28
CA GLN A 26 8.64 -0.92 -11.48
C GLN A 26 8.02 -2.21 -12.02
N LEU A 27 6.75 -2.17 -12.44
CA LEU A 27 6.06 -3.31 -13.06
C LEU A 27 6.62 -3.69 -14.43
N ASP A 28 7.14 -2.73 -15.19
CA ASP A 28 7.70 -2.93 -16.52
C ASP A 28 9.22 -3.14 -16.51
N SER A 29 9.81 -3.36 -15.34
CA SER A 29 11.24 -3.58 -15.23
C SER A 29 11.71 -4.78 -16.08
N PRO A 30 12.91 -4.71 -16.70
CA PRO A 30 13.37 -5.73 -17.62
C PRO A 30 13.46 -7.10 -16.96
N VAL A 31 12.85 -8.11 -17.59
CA VAL A 31 12.91 -9.49 -17.11
C VAL A 31 14.01 -10.26 -17.85
N SER A 32 14.89 -10.91 -17.09
CA SER A 32 15.95 -11.76 -17.65
C SER A 32 15.35 -12.88 -18.51
N ALA A 33 16.08 -13.34 -19.53
CA ALA A 33 15.60 -14.40 -20.42
C ALA A 33 15.24 -15.70 -19.66
N GLY A 34 16.00 -16.05 -18.61
CA GLY A 34 15.74 -17.24 -17.79
C GLY A 34 14.55 -17.11 -16.83
N SER A 35 14.02 -15.90 -16.64
CA SER A 35 12.86 -15.63 -15.78
C SER A 35 11.59 -15.31 -16.58
N ARG A 36 11.66 -15.27 -17.92
CA ARG A 36 10.48 -15.05 -18.76
C ARG A 36 9.46 -16.17 -18.57
N GLY A 37 8.20 -15.82 -18.41
CA GLY A 37 7.11 -16.77 -18.16
C GLY A 37 7.05 -17.31 -16.73
N LEU A 38 8.06 -17.06 -15.88
CA LEU A 38 8.04 -17.51 -14.48
C LEU A 38 6.94 -16.83 -13.67
N HIS A 39 6.64 -15.57 -13.98
CA HIS A 39 5.52 -14.84 -13.37
C HIS A 39 4.19 -15.58 -13.62
N VAL A 40 3.86 -15.82 -14.89
CA VAL A 40 2.65 -16.55 -15.30
C VAL A 40 2.63 -17.95 -14.68
N PHE A 41 3.76 -18.64 -14.67
CA PHE A 41 3.86 -19.99 -14.09
C PHE A 41 3.57 -20.01 -12.58
N LEU A 42 4.07 -19.03 -11.81
CA LEU A 42 3.94 -19.01 -10.35
C LEU A 42 2.62 -18.40 -9.86
N THR A 43 2.12 -17.38 -10.54
CA THR A 43 0.96 -16.60 -10.08
C THR A 43 -0.29 -16.85 -10.91
N GLY A 44 -0.15 -17.44 -12.10
CA GLY A 44 -1.23 -17.57 -13.07
C GLY A 44 -1.63 -16.26 -13.74
N ILE A 45 -0.94 -15.15 -13.47
CA ILE A 45 -1.24 -13.83 -14.02
C ILE A 45 -0.47 -13.66 -15.32
N ASP A 46 -1.20 -13.61 -16.43
CA ASP A 46 -0.67 -13.42 -17.77
C ASP A 46 -0.53 -11.94 -18.16
N ASP A 47 -0.08 -11.71 -19.40
CA ASP A 47 0.14 -10.36 -19.91
C ASP A 47 -1.17 -9.61 -20.20
N GLU A 48 -2.26 -10.30 -20.50
CA GLU A 48 -3.59 -9.69 -20.70
C GLU A 48 -4.13 -9.16 -19.37
N GLU A 49 -4.03 -9.93 -18.29
CA GLU A 49 -4.43 -9.45 -16.96
C GLU A 49 -3.57 -8.28 -16.47
N ARG A 50 -2.27 -8.31 -16.77
CA ARG A 50 -1.38 -7.17 -16.48
C ARG A 50 -1.78 -5.92 -17.26
N GLN A 51 -2.08 -6.06 -18.55
CA GLN A 51 -2.49 -4.93 -19.38
C GLN A 51 -3.85 -4.37 -18.94
N ASN A 52 -4.82 -5.23 -18.63
CA ASN A 52 -6.12 -4.81 -18.09
C ASN A 52 -5.96 -4.05 -16.77
N GLN A 53 -5.07 -4.51 -15.88
CA GLN A 53 -4.79 -3.80 -14.64
C GLN A 53 -4.10 -2.45 -14.87
N ARG A 54 -3.20 -2.38 -15.86
CA ARG A 54 -2.54 -1.13 -16.27
C ARG A 54 -3.55 -0.09 -16.73
N GLU A 55 -4.48 -0.47 -17.58
CA GLU A 55 -5.54 0.42 -18.07
C GLU A 55 -6.40 0.94 -16.92
N ARG A 56 -6.76 0.07 -15.97
CA ARG A 56 -7.50 0.48 -14.76
C ARG A 56 -6.74 1.50 -13.92
N LEU A 57 -5.42 1.32 -13.75
CA LEU A 57 -4.58 2.27 -13.00
C LEU A 57 -4.57 3.67 -13.64
N PHE A 58 -4.54 3.76 -14.97
CA PHE A 58 -4.60 5.05 -15.67
C PHE A 58 -5.99 5.71 -15.62
N THR A 59 -7.04 4.99 -15.24
CA THR A 59 -8.39 5.54 -15.08
C THR A 59 -8.72 5.99 -13.66
N VAL A 60 -7.79 5.85 -12.71
CA VAL A 60 -8.04 6.20 -11.30
C VAL A 60 -8.20 7.71 -11.16
N ASP A 61 -9.30 8.11 -10.52
CA ASP A 61 -9.59 9.50 -10.17
C ASP A 61 -9.46 9.74 -8.66
N ASP A 62 -9.40 11.01 -8.27
CA ASP A 62 -9.30 11.43 -6.87
C ASP A 62 -10.47 10.90 -6.01
N ALA A 63 -11.67 10.80 -6.59
CA ALA A 63 -12.85 10.26 -5.90
C ALA A 63 -12.70 8.76 -5.60
N ALA A 64 -12.16 7.96 -6.52
CA ALA A 64 -11.84 6.56 -6.30
C ALA A 64 -10.76 6.40 -5.22
N LEU A 65 -9.71 7.23 -5.26
CA LEU A 65 -8.65 7.19 -4.26
C LEU A 65 -9.17 7.50 -2.85
N LYS A 66 -9.96 8.57 -2.70
CA LYS A 66 -10.60 8.93 -1.42
C LYS A 66 -11.54 7.85 -0.91
N ARG A 67 -12.32 7.22 -1.80
CA ARG A 67 -13.20 6.09 -1.44
C ARG A 67 -12.39 4.91 -0.90
N VAL A 68 -11.34 4.49 -1.60
CA VAL A 68 -10.49 3.37 -1.17
C VAL A 68 -9.78 3.68 0.15
N ALA A 69 -9.26 4.90 0.32
CA ALA A 69 -8.65 5.34 1.57
C ALA A 69 -9.64 5.28 2.75
N GLN A 70 -10.88 5.71 2.53
CA GLN A 70 -11.93 5.62 3.54
C GLN A 70 -12.29 4.16 3.85
N THR A 71 -12.47 3.31 2.83
CA THR A 71 -12.72 1.88 3.02
C THR A 71 -11.60 1.20 3.80
N LEU A 72 -10.33 1.47 3.47
CA LEU A 72 -9.18 0.96 4.20
C LEU A 72 -9.17 1.42 5.65
N ARG A 73 -9.45 2.71 5.90
CA ARG A 73 -9.56 3.26 7.25
C ARG A 73 -10.66 2.55 8.06
N ASP A 74 -11.84 2.39 7.48
CA ASP A 74 -12.98 1.74 8.14
C ASP A 74 -12.67 0.27 8.45
N HIS A 75 -12.01 -0.42 7.52
CA HIS A 75 -11.51 -1.77 7.73
C HIS A 75 -10.49 -1.82 8.87
N LEU A 76 -9.53 -0.89 8.94
CA LEU A 76 -8.50 -0.86 9.98
C LEU A 76 -9.08 -0.51 11.36
N VAL A 77 -10.09 0.35 11.43
CA VAL A 77 -10.78 0.70 12.69
C VAL A 77 -11.58 -0.49 13.21
N CYS A 78 -12.24 -1.23 12.33
CA CYS A 78 -13.05 -2.41 12.68
C CYS A 78 -12.25 -3.71 12.74
N ALA A 79 -10.99 -3.72 12.29
CA ALA A 79 -10.16 -4.91 12.24
C ALA A 79 -9.79 -5.36 13.65
N LYS A 80 -10.44 -6.43 14.10
CA LYS A 80 -10.12 -7.11 15.37
C LYS A 80 -8.79 -7.87 15.34
N ARG A 81 -8.16 -8.03 14.17
CA ARG A 81 -6.91 -8.78 13.96
C ARG A 81 -5.95 -7.95 13.10
N VAL A 82 -5.24 -7.02 13.71
CA VAL A 82 -4.14 -6.29 13.08
C VAL A 82 -2.84 -6.77 13.71
N GLY A 83 -1.93 -7.33 12.91
CA GLY A 83 -0.59 -7.66 13.37
C GLY A 83 0.28 -6.41 13.37
N ARG A 84 0.88 -6.06 14.51
CA ARG A 84 1.85 -4.95 14.60
C ARG A 84 3.13 -5.49 15.22
N ALA A 85 4.25 -5.18 14.59
CA ALA A 85 5.59 -5.51 15.09
C ALA A 85 6.47 -4.26 14.94
N VAL A 86 7.27 -3.97 15.96
CA VAL A 86 8.21 -2.85 15.96
C VAL A 86 9.58 -3.41 16.31
N LEU A 87 10.55 -3.18 15.43
CA LEU A 87 11.94 -3.54 15.65
C LEU A 87 12.73 -2.25 15.92
N GLY A 88 13.46 -2.22 17.03
CA GLY A 88 14.24 -1.05 17.40
C GLY A 88 15.17 -1.34 18.57
N PRO A 89 16.02 -0.38 18.95
CA PRO A 89 16.81 -0.50 20.16
C PRO A 89 15.90 -0.68 21.38
N LYS A 90 16.44 -1.28 22.44
CA LYS A 90 15.72 -1.51 23.69
C LYS A 90 15.46 -0.16 24.38
N SER A 91 14.38 0.52 24.00
CA SER A 91 13.99 1.79 24.59
C SER A 91 13.29 1.54 25.94
N ALA A 92 13.66 2.33 26.95
CA ALA A 92 13.09 2.22 28.30
C ALA A 92 11.55 2.37 28.30
N GLU A 93 11.01 3.18 27.40
CA GLU A 93 9.57 3.45 27.26
C GLU A 93 8.74 2.23 26.85
N LEU A 94 9.28 1.32 26.03
CA LEU A 94 8.60 0.07 25.64
C LEU A 94 8.67 -0.98 26.75
N VAL A 95 9.71 -0.93 27.58
CA VAL A 95 9.89 -1.83 28.74
C VAL A 95 9.00 -1.39 29.90
N GLU A 96 8.74 -0.10 30.07
CA GLU A 96 7.81 0.40 31.10
C GLU A 96 6.35 0.15 30.74
N LYS A 97 5.95 0.29 29.46
CA LYS A 97 4.62 -0.10 28.97
C LYS A 97 4.31 -1.59 29.13
N LYS A 98 5.33 -2.42 29.35
CA LYS A 98 5.21 -3.84 29.68
C LYS A 98 4.51 -4.08 31.04
N LYS A 99 4.50 -3.10 31.95
CA LYS A 99 3.87 -3.23 33.28
C LYS A 99 2.38 -2.90 33.31
N ASP A 100 1.90 -2.07 32.36
CA ASP A 100 0.49 -1.63 32.32
C ASP A 100 -0.34 -2.37 31.25
N GLN A 101 0.29 -3.09 30.31
CA GLN A 101 -0.40 -3.74 29.18
C GLN A 101 -0.08 -5.23 29.09
N ASP A 102 -0.51 -6.01 30.10
CA ASP A 102 -0.28 -7.45 30.21
C ASP A 102 -0.94 -8.33 29.11
N LYS A 103 -1.49 -7.76 28.03
CA LYS A 103 -2.21 -8.54 26.98
C LYS A 103 -1.97 -8.16 25.52
N GLU A 104 -1.31 -7.04 25.18
CA GLU A 104 -1.36 -6.54 23.79
C GLU A 104 -0.06 -6.71 22.98
N TRP A 105 1.11 -6.75 23.62
CA TRP A 105 2.39 -6.80 22.89
C TRP A 105 3.31 -7.90 23.42
N SER A 106 3.79 -8.75 22.51
CA SER A 106 4.90 -9.67 22.81
C SER A 106 6.23 -9.01 22.42
N VAL A 107 7.15 -8.90 23.38
CA VAL A 107 8.47 -8.31 23.16
C VAL A 107 9.49 -9.44 23.06
N VAL A 108 10.16 -9.54 21.91
CA VAL A 108 11.22 -10.52 21.65
C VAL A 108 12.58 -9.82 21.69
N ASP A 109 13.49 -10.31 22.53
CA ASP A 109 14.87 -9.81 22.59
C ASP A 109 15.73 -10.58 21.59
N LEU A 110 16.04 -9.95 20.46
CA LEU A 110 16.82 -10.57 19.38
C LEU A 110 18.32 -10.67 19.71
N SER A 111 18.81 -10.06 20.79
CA SER A 111 20.21 -10.22 21.22
C SER A 111 20.52 -11.58 21.84
N GLN A 112 19.48 -12.33 22.21
CA GLN A 112 19.57 -13.63 22.87
C GLN A 112 19.24 -14.80 21.92
N ALA A 113 18.90 -14.50 20.66
CA ALA A 113 18.68 -15.51 19.65
C ALA A 113 20.03 -15.90 19.05
N ASN A 114 20.57 -17.04 19.48
CA ASN A 114 21.75 -17.68 18.88
C ASN A 114 21.51 -18.05 17.42
#